data_AF-A0AAD7HXG6-F1
#
_entry.id   AF-A0AAD7HXG6-F1
#
_cell.length_a   1.000
_cell.length_b   1.000
_cell.length_c   1.000
_cell.angle_alpha   90.00
_cell.angle_beta   90.00
_cell.angle_gamma   90.00
#
_symmetry.space_group_name_H-M   'P 1'
#
loop_
_entity.id
_entity.type
_entity.pdbx_description
1 polymer ?
#
loop_
_entity_poly.entity_id
_entity_poly.type
_entity_poly.pdbx_seq_one_letter_code
_entity_poly.pdbx_strand_id
1 'polypeptide(L)'
;MCKDSPAIRHAKLMTNLFVLLNQVQAIVTAQPPFEVSANLEKNLLNYGVAVLLSSHIAAYKGAIPTNTLLDILKKHRFDLPAGIESNPADFAKVIAAVQEVLTQLRAKFKKALAASLRATKNDKKIAPGPEHQNIFKLTQIFVDGTQCKVTIELCARVALMPRCRAEAQGNAKKITKAFRYVLTQDQKDHGINDYEISDAGVDSFQQEVDDLIAAGTANLASSVTSAEE
;
A
#
# COMPACT_ATOMS: atom_id res chain seq x y z
N MET A 1 -11.07 -11.26 66.37
CA MET A 1 -10.98 -11.49 64.91
C MET A 1 -9.81 -12.45 64.66
N CYS A 2 -10.07 -13.73 64.42
CA CYS A 2 -9.02 -14.71 64.12
C CYS A 2 -8.34 -14.33 62.81
N LYS A 3 -7.04 -14.03 62.85
CA LYS A 3 -6.24 -13.82 61.64
C LYS A 3 -6.12 -15.16 60.94
N ASP A 4 -6.64 -15.27 59.73
CA ASP A 4 -6.49 -16.46 58.89
C ASP A 4 -5.02 -16.91 58.85
N SER A 5 -4.82 -18.22 59.02
CA SER A 5 -3.52 -18.88 58.82
C SER A 5 -2.95 -18.48 57.45
N PRO A 6 -1.63 -18.27 57.32
CA PRO A 6 -0.99 -17.95 56.04
C PRO A 6 -1.42 -18.89 54.91
N ALA A 7 -1.57 -20.19 55.22
CA ALA A 7 -2.02 -21.20 54.26
C ALA A 7 -3.45 -20.94 53.75
N ILE A 8 -4.36 -20.52 54.64
CA ILE A 8 -5.76 -20.22 54.29
C ILE A 8 -5.83 -18.97 53.42
N ARG A 9 -5.00 -17.96 53.68
CA ARG A 9 -4.90 -16.76 52.83
C ARG A 9 -4.39 -17.08 51.42
N HIS A 10 -3.36 -17.91 51.31
CA HIS A 10 -2.86 -18.35 50.00
C HIS A 10 -3.91 -19.16 49.23
N ALA A 11 -4.63 -20.06 49.89
CA ALA A 11 -5.72 -20.81 49.27
C ALA A 11 -6.82 -19.87 48.73
N LYS A 12 -7.27 -18.89 49.53
CA LYS A 12 -8.26 -17.89 49.10
C LYS A 12 -7.77 -17.07 47.91
N LEU A 13 -6.50 -16.64 47.90
CA LEU A 13 -5.89 -15.92 46.79
C LEU A 13 -5.86 -16.78 45.51
N MET A 14 -5.44 -18.04 45.60
CA MET A 14 -5.39 -18.96 44.47
C MET A 14 -6.77 -19.18 43.85
N THR A 15 -7.80 -19.40 44.68
CA THR A 15 -9.18 -19.57 44.22
C THR A 15 -9.69 -18.32 43.51
N ASN A 16 -9.43 -17.13 44.06
CA ASN A 16 -9.81 -15.88 43.41
C ASN A 16 -9.07 -15.68 42.07
N LEU A 17 -7.81 -16.07 41.99
CA LEU A 17 -7.02 -16.04 40.75
C LEU A 17 -7.62 -16.96 39.69
N PHE A 18 -8.02 -18.18 40.05
CA PHE A 18 -8.69 -19.11 39.13
C PHE A 18 -10.06 -18.61 38.68
N VAL A 19 -10.86 -18.02 39.57
CA VAL A 19 -12.16 -17.43 39.21
C VAL A 19 -11.97 -16.28 38.22
N LEU A 20 -10.99 -15.40 38.47
CA LEU A 20 -10.65 -14.32 37.53
C LEU A 20 -10.18 -14.88 36.19
N LEU A 21 -9.36 -15.93 36.19
CA LEU A 21 -8.85 -16.55 34.96
C LEU A 21 -10.00 -17.16 34.14
N ASN A 22 -10.94 -17.84 34.80
CA ASN A 22 -12.15 -18.36 34.15
C ASN A 22 -13.04 -17.25 33.60
N GLN A 23 -13.22 -16.14 34.32
CA GLN A 23 -13.99 -15.00 33.85
C GLN A 23 -13.33 -14.34 32.64
N VAL A 24 -12.00 -14.15 32.66
CA VAL A 24 -11.24 -13.64 31.52
C VAL A 24 -11.37 -14.57 30.33
N GLN A 25 -11.25 -15.88 30.53
CA GLN A 25 -11.36 -16.84 29.44
C GLN A 25 -12.78 -16.88 28.85
N ALA A 26 -13.83 -16.78 29.68
CA ALA A 26 -15.20 -16.64 29.22
C ALA A 26 -15.40 -15.39 28.35
N ILE A 27 -14.85 -14.24 28.79
CA ILE A 27 -14.88 -12.98 28.02
C ILE A 27 -14.15 -13.16 26.68
N VAL A 28 -12.96 -13.77 26.67
CA VAL A 28 -12.19 -14.02 25.43
C VAL A 28 -12.95 -14.93 24.48
N THR A 29 -13.60 -16.00 24.97
CA THR A 29 -14.39 -16.92 24.12
C THR A 29 -15.70 -16.32 23.61
N ALA A 30 -16.26 -15.33 24.31
CA ALA A 30 -17.50 -14.68 23.93
C ALA A 30 -17.30 -13.53 22.92
N GLN A 31 -16.05 -13.12 22.65
CA GLN A 31 -15.79 -12.09 21.67
C GLN A 31 -16.13 -12.56 20.26
N PRO A 32 -16.81 -11.73 19.45
CA PRO A 32 -17.10 -12.08 18.07
C PRO A 32 -15.79 -12.23 17.27
N PRO A 33 -15.75 -13.12 16.27
CA PRO A 33 -14.60 -13.22 15.38
C PRO A 33 -14.26 -11.86 14.78
N PHE A 34 -12.98 -11.50 14.73
CA PHE A 34 -12.58 -10.25 14.08
C PHE A 34 -12.96 -10.27 12.60
N GLU A 35 -13.60 -9.19 12.16
CA GLU A 35 -13.94 -8.88 10.78
C GLU A 35 -13.33 -7.52 10.40
N VAL A 36 -12.90 -7.40 9.15
CA VAL A 36 -12.31 -6.16 8.62
C VAL A 36 -13.44 -5.12 8.48
N SER A 37 -13.30 -3.97 9.12
CA SER A 37 -14.30 -2.91 9.02
C SER A 37 -14.30 -2.29 7.61
N ALA A 38 -15.47 -1.86 7.13
CA ALA A 38 -15.58 -1.17 5.83
C ALA A 38 -14.76 0.13 5.77
N ASN A 39 -14.52 0.77 6.92
CA ASN A 39 -13.67 1.95 7.01
C ASN A 39 -12.18 1.59 6.88
N LEU A 40 -11.75 0.48 7.49
CA LEU A 40 -10.41 -0.07 7.29
C LEU A 40 -10.16 -0.40 5.82
N GLU A 41 -11.12 -0.99 5.11
CA GLU A 41 -11.00 -1.26 3.66
C GLU A 41 -10.82 0.00 2.82
N LYS A 42 -11.59 1.07 3.10
CA LYS A 42 -11.44 2.36 2.40
C LYS A 42 -10.06 2.97 2.63
N ASN A 43 -9.56 2.93 3.87
CA ASN A 43 -8.23 3.41 4.18
C ASN A 43 -7.16 2.57 3.49
N LEU A 44 -7.30 1.24 3.49
CA LEU A 44 -6.41 0.34 2.75
C LEU A 44 -6.35 0.66 1.26
N LEU A 45 -7.47 0.99 0.63
CA LEU A 45 -7.51 1.42 -0.77
C LEU A 45 -6.74 2.74 -0.97
N ASN A 46 -6.98 3.74 -0.12
CA ASN A 46 -6.33 5.05 -0.20
C ASN A 46 -4.81 4.94 -0.06
N TYR A 47 -4.32 4.30 0.99
CA TYR A 47 -2.89 4.10 1.20
C TYR A 47 -2.29 3.10 0.22
N GLY A 48 -3.07 2.09 -0.21
CA GLY A 48 -2.62 1.12 -1.22
C GLY A 48 -2.31 1.78 -2.56
N VAL A 49 -3.11 2.77 -2.98
CA VAL A 49 -2.84 3.57 -4.18
C VAL A 49 -1.57 4.41 -3.98
N ALA A 50 -1.43 5.09 -2.84
CA ALA A 50 -0.24 5.90 -2.54
C ALA A 50 1.06 5.07 -2.53
N VAL A 51 1.03 3.89 -1.92
CA VAL A 51 2.18 2.95 -1.87
C VAL A 51 2.51 2.43 -3.26
N LEU A 52 1.51 2.02 -4.05
CA LEU A 52 1.74 1.52 -5.41
C LEU A 52 2.19 2.61 -6.38
N LEU A 53 1.91 3.88 -6.08
CA LEU A 53 2.33 5.00 -6.91
C LEU A 53 3.64 5.64 -6.44
N SER A 54 4.15 5.29 -5.26
CA SER A 54 5.42 5.80 -4.70
C SER A 54 6.64 5.50 -5.58
N SER A 55 7.64 6.38 -5.56
CA SER A 55 8.95 6.21 -6.23
C SER A 55 9.90 5.33 -5.44
N HIS A 56 9.66 5.21 -4.13
CA HIS A 56 10.58 4.57 -3.20
C HIS A 56 10.35 3.06 -3.09
N ILE A 57 9.30 2.52 -3.72
CA ILE A 57 9.07 1.07 -3.77
C ILE A 57 10.00 0.40 -4.79
N ALA A 58 10.82 -0.53 -4.32
CA ALA A 58 11.70 -1.31 -5.19
C ALA A 58 10.94 -2.30 -6.09
N ALA A 59 9.75 -2.76 -5.65
CA ALA A 59 8.94 -3.72 -6.39
C ALA A 59 7.43 -3.50 -6.20
N TYR A 60 6.68 -3.63 -7.30
CA TYR A 60 5.20 -3.56 -7.31
C TYR A 60 4.52 -4.86 -6.84
N LYS A 61 5.28 -5.93 -6.57
CA LYS A 61 4.77 -7.23 -6.13
C LYS A 61 5.72 -7.83 -5.12
N GLY A 62 5.15 -8.59 -4.18
CA GLY A 62 5.91 -9.36 -3.20
C GLY A 62 5.70 -8.78 -1.81
N ALA A 63 6.62 -9.12 -0.91
CA ALA A 63 6.53 -8.73 0.49
C ALA A 63 6.70 -7.23 0.71
N ILE A 64 7.46 -6.52 -0.14
CA ILE A 64 7.77 -5.10 0.03
C ILE A 64 6.50 -4.23 0.15
N PRO A 65 5.60 -4.17 -0.85
CA PRO A 65 4.39 -3.33 -0.75
C PRO A 65 3.44 -3.78 0.35
N THR A 66 3.40 -5.08 0.66
CA THR A 66 2.58 -5.62 1.75
C THR A 66 3.11 -5.15 3.11
N ASN A 67 4.41 -5.26 3.34
CA ASN A 67 5.06 -4.86 4.59
C ASN A 67 4.94 -3.35 4.79
N THR A 68 5.18 -2.55 3.75
CA THR A 68 4.99 -1.09 3.81
C THR A 68 3.56 -0.74 4.23
N LEU A 69 2.54 -1.36 3.62
CA LEU A 69 1.17 -1.06 3.98
C LEU A 69 0.83 -1.51 5.41
N LEU A 70 1.38 -2.63 5.86
CA LEU A 70 1.27 -3.10 7.24
C LEU A 70 1.95 -2.14 8.23
N ASP A 71 3.09 -1.57 7.89
CA ASP A 71 3.79 -0.61 8.73
C ASP A 71 3.00 0.69 8.87
N ILE A 72 2.39 1.17 7.77
CA ILE A 72 1.44 2.30 7.78
C ILE A 72 0.24 1.98 8.68
N LEU A 73 -0.36 0.79 8.54
CA LEU A 73 -1.48 0.35 9.40
C LEU A 73 -1.09 0.32 10.89
N LYS A 74 0.11 -0.17 11.21
CA LYS A 74 0.62 -0.24 12.58
C LYS A 74 0.90 1.13 13.18
N LYS A 75 1.32 2.10 12.37
CA LYS A 75 1.56 3.49 12.80
C LYS A 75 0.25 4.22 13.07
N HIS A 76 -0.69 4.15 12.14
CA HIS A 76 -1.94 4.91 12.25
C HIS A 76 -3.01 4.22 13.11
N ARG A 77 -2.84 2.93 13.44
CA ARG A 77 -3.74 2.15 14.33
C ARG A 77 -5.20 2.53 14.10
N PHE A 78 -5.69 2.31 12.87
CA PHE A 78 -7.08 2.61 12.48
C PHE A 78 -8.08 1.76 13.31
N ASP A 79 -9.10 1.16 12.71
CA ASP A 79 -10.08 0.31 13.42
C ASP A 79 -9.50 -1.05 13.88
N LEU A 80 -8.19 -1.15 14.13
CA LEU A 80 -7.53 -2.36 14.60
C LEU A 80 -7.65 -2.45 16.14
N PRO A 81 -8.15 -3.57 16.69
CA PRO A 81 -8.21 -3.75 18.13
C PRO A 81 -6.80 -3.82 18.74
N ALA A 82 -6.66 -3.30 19.96
CA ALA A 82 -5.40 -3.33 20.69
C ALA A 82 -4.94 -4.78 20.89
N GLY A 83 -3.69 -5.08 20.52
CA GLY A 83 -3.10 -6.41 20.68
C GLY A 83 -3.46 -7.44 19.62
N ILE A 84 -4.10 -7.06 18.51
CA ILE A 84 -4.39 -7.99 17.40
C ILE A 84 -3.14 -8.67 16.83
N GLU A 85 -1.98 -8.02 16.94
CA GLU A 85 -0.68 -8.55 16.52
C GLU A 85 -0.26 -9.81 17.29
N SER A 86 -0.74 -9.95 18.53
CA SER A 86 -0.49 -11.14 19.36
C SER A 86 -1.36 -12.33 18.96
N ASN A 87 -2.48 -12.09 18.26
CA ASN A 87 -3.33 -13.16 17.75
C ASN A 87 -3.00 -13.43 16.27
N PRO A 88 -2.25 -14.50 15.95
CA PRO A 88 -1.84 -14.78 14.58
C PRO A 88 -3.03 -15.06 13.65
N ALA A 89 -4.14 -15.58 14.16
CA ALA A 89 -5.30 -15.92 13.34
C ALA A 89 -6.04 -14.67 12.86
N ASP A 90 -6.26 -13.68 13.74
CA ASP A 90 -6.93 -12.44 13.37
C ASP A 90 -6.00 -11.52 12.58
N PHE A 91 -4.70 -11.49 12.91
CA PHE A 91 -3.73 -10.74 12.13
C PHE A 91 -3.56 -11.31 10.70
N ALA A 92 -3.66 -12.63 10.52
CA ALA A 92 -3.66 -13.24 9.19
C ALA A 92 -4.81 -12.75 8.31
N LYS A 93 -6.00 -12.46 8.88
CA LYS A 93 -7.11 -11.86 8.14
C LYS A 93 -6.77 -10.45 7.65
N VAL A 94 -6.10 -9.64 8.49
CA VAL A 94 -5.64 -8.29 8.10
C VAL A 94 -4.61 -8.38 6.97
N ILE A 95 -3.65 -9.30 7.06
CA ILE A 95 -2.65 -9.53 6.00
C ILE A 95 -3.35 -9.94 4.69
N ALA A 96 -4.33 -10.86 4.76
CA ALA A 96 -5.10 -11.29 3.60
C ALA A 96 -5.84 -10.12 2.94
N ALA A 97 -6.51 -9.28 3.73
CA ALA A 97 -7.20 -8.09 3.22
C ALA A 97 -6.24 -7.09 2.54
N VAL A 98 -5.07 -6.84 3.13
CA VAL A 98 -4.01 -6.02 2.52
C VAL A 98 -3.57 -6.59 1.17
N GLN A 99 -3.30 -7.89 1.12
CA GLN A 99 -2.85 -8.56 -0.11
C GLN A 99 -3.93 -8.55 -1.20
N GLU A 100 -5.20 -8.72 -0.82
CA GLU A 100 -6.33 -8.64 -1.72
C GLU A 100 -6.45 -7.23 -2.32
N VAL A 101 -6.47 -6.19 -1.49
CA VAL A 101 -6.55 -4.79 -1.93
C VAL A 101 -5.42 -4.46 -2.90
N LEU A 102 -4.17 -4.79 -2.58
CA LEU A 102 -3.03 -4.58 -3.47
C LEU A 102 -3.18 -5.36 -4.79
N THR A 103 -3.78 -6.54 -4.77
CA THR A 103 -4.04 -7.33 -5.97
C THR A 103 -5.11 -6.70 -6.85
N GLN A 104 -6.21 -6.25 -6.25
CA GLN A 104 -7.30 -5.57 -6.95
C GLN A 104 -6.81 -4.24 -7.58
N LEU A 105 -6.03 -3.43 -6.84
CA LEU A 105 -5.45 -2.19 -7.36
C LEU A 105 -4.51 -2.42 -8.55
N ARG A 106 -3.61 -3.41 -8.46
CA ARG A 106 -2.73 -3.77 -9.57
C ARG A 106 -3.52 -4.26 -10.78
N ALA A 107 -4.60 -5.01 -10.57
CA ALA A 107 -5.48 -5.43 -11.65
C ALA A 107 -6.20 -4.25 -12.30
N LYS A 108 -6.70 -3.28 -11.51
CA LYS A 108 -7.29 -2.02 -11.98
C LYS A 108 -6.29 -1.25 -12.86
N PHE A 109 -5.07 -1.01 -12.35
CA PHE A 109 -4.02 -0.31 -13.08
C PHE A 109 -3.66 -1.05 -14.37
N LYS A 110 -3.46 -2.36 -14.31
CA LYS A 110 -3.15 -3.18 -15.49
C LYS A 110 -4.24 -3.11 -16.56
N LYS A 111 -5.52 -3.12 -16.19
CA LYS A 111 -6.66 -3.03 -17.12
C LYS A 111 -6.74 -1.64 -17.77
N ALA A 112 -6.63 -0.59 -16.98
CA ALA A 112 -6.65 0.79 -17.48
C ALA A 112 -5.46 1.10 -18.40
N LEU A 113 -4.25 0.63 -18.04
CA LEU A 113 -3.08 0.71 -18.92
C LEU A 113 -3.27 -0.10 -20.21
N ALA A 114 -3.89 -1.28 -20.14
CA ALA A 114 -4.16 -2.08 -21.33
C ALA A 114 -5.24 -1.46 -22.24
N ALA A 115 -6.20 -0.72 -21.67
CA ALA A 115 -7.22 0.00 -22.43
C ALA A 115 -6.62 1.21 -23.16
N SER A 116 -5.70 1.94 -22.51
CA SER A 116 -5.04 3.11 -23.11
C SER A 116 -4.02 2.74 -24.20
N LEU A 117 -3.48 1.53 -24.20
CA LEU A 117 -2.45 1.07 -25.14
C LEU A 117 -3.00 0.04 -26.13
N ARG A 118 -2.84 0.26 -27.45
CA ARG A 118 -2.98 -0.81 -28.43
C ARG A 118 -1.66 -1.60 -28.48
N ALA A 119 -1.70 -2.84 -27.97
CA ALA A 119 -0.64 -3.80 -28.22
C ALA A 119 -0.77 -4.36 -29.64
N THR A 120 -0.16 -3.69 -30.63
CA THR A 120 -0.08 -4.22 -31.99
C THR A 120 0.90 -5.39 -31.98
N LYS A 121 0.41 -6.63 -32.17
CA LYS A 121 1.21 -7.87 -32.04
C LYS A 121 2.44 -7.95 -32.95
N ASN A 122 2.56 -7.11 -33.97
CA ASN A 122 3.56 -7.26 -35.04
C ASN A 122 4.68 -6.21 -35.03
N ASP A 123 4.57 -5.12 -34.25
CA ASP A 123 5.61 -4.10 -34.15
C ASP A 123 5.87 -3.79 -32.69
N LYS A 124 7.13 -3.68 -32.30
CA LYS A 124 7.57 -3.20 -30.97
C LYS A 124 7.20 -1.73 -30.70
N LYS A 125 6.24 -1.18 -31.43
CA LYS A 125 5.73 0.18 -31.32
C LYS A 125 4.40 0.12 -30.59
N ILE A 126 4.37 0.76 -29.42
CA ILE A 126 3.15 1.05 -28.68
C ILE A 126 2.33 2.00 -29.56
N ALA A 127 1.24 1.50 -30.11
CA ALA A 127 0.25 2.34 -30.77
C ALA A 127 -0.79 2.78 -29.73
N PRO A 128 -1.34 3.98 -29.86
CA PRO A 128 -2.31 4.45 -28.89
C PRO A 128 -3.64 3.63 -29.04
N GLY A 129 -4.38 3.37 -27.95
CA GLY A 129 -5.57 2.47 -27.90
C GLY A 129 -6.87 3.00 -28.54
N PRO A 130 -7.98 2.26 -28.66
CA PRO A 130 -9.25 2.86 -29.13
C PRO A 130 -9.75 3.99 -28.21
N GLU A 131 -9.40 3.96 -26.93
CA GLU A 131 -9.54 5.08 -25.98
C GLU A 131 -8.17 5.69 -25.70
N HIS A 132 -7.65 6.53 -26.61
CA HIS A 132 -6.46 7.35 -26.33
C HIS A 132 -6.71 8.27 -25.14
N GLN A 133 -6.47 7.78 -23.93
CA GLN A 133 -6.55 8.59 -22.74
C GLN A 133 -5.23 9.32 -22.57
N ASN A 134 -5.28 10.66 -22.58
CA ASN A 134 -4.15 11.50 -22.17
C ASN A 134 -3.65 11.02 -20.80
N ILE A 135 -2.35 11.03 -20.62
CA ILE A 135 -1.70 10.56 -19.40
C ILE A 135 -2.24 11.19 -18.12
N PHE A 136 -2.65 12.45 -18.19
CA PHE A 136 -3.27 13.14 -17.07
C PHE A 136 -4.62 12.53 -16.70
N LYS A 137 -5.48 12.25 -17.69
CA LYS A 137 -6.77 11.58 -17.48
C LYS A 137 -6.60 10.17 -16.94
N LEU A 138 -5.60 9.45 -17.42
CA LEU A 138 -5.26 8.12 -16.93
C LEU A 138 -4.81 8.15 -15.46
N THR A 139 -4.01 9.16 -15.10
CA THR A 139 -3.56 9.38 -13.72
C THR A 139 -4.72 9.79 -12.81
N GLN A 140 -5.65 10.62 -13.30
CA GLN A 140 -6.91 10.92 -12.60
C GLN A 140 -7.71 9.66 -12.31
N ILE A 141 -7.83 8.71 -13.24
CA ILE A 141 -8.56 7.44 -13.03
C ILE A 141 -7.90 6.56 -11.94
N PHE A 142 -6.58 6.66 -11.76
CA PHE A 142 -5.87 5.93 -10.71
C PHE A 142 -6.08 6.53 -9.33
N VAL A 143 -6.12 7.85 -9.28
CA VAL A 143 -6.28 8.65 -8.07
C VAL A 143 -7.76 8.81 -7.68
N ASP A 144 -8.68 8.56 -8.60
CA ASP A 144 -10.12 8.69 -8.37
C ASP A 144 -10.59 7.86 -7.16
N GLY A 145 -11.30 8.53 -6.26
CA GLY A 145 -11.75 7.98 -4.98
C GLY A 145 -10.68 7.93 -3.87
N THR A 146 -9.49 8.51 -4.07
CA THR A 146 -8.42 8.57 -3.06
C THR A 146 -8.08 10.00 -2.65
N GLN A 147 -7.28 10.14 -1.58
CA GLN A 147 -6.81 11.44 -1.09
C GLN A 147 -5.56 11.96 -1.83
N CYS A 148 -5.00 11.18 -2.76
CA CYS A 148 -3.81 11.62 -3.50
C CYS A 148 -4.17 12.77 -4.44
N LYS A 149 -3.26 13.72 -4.67
CA LYS A 149 -3.38 14.69 -5.75
C LYS A 149 -2.59 14.26 -6.98
N VAL A 150 -3.07 14.63 -8.16
CA VAL A 150 -2.37 14.39 -9.41
C VAL A 150 -1.22 15.39 -9.53
N THR A 151 0.01 14.91 -9.37
CA THR A 151 1.24 15.70 -9.54
C THR A 151 1.97 15.34 -10.84
N ILE A 152 2.88 16.20 -11.30
CA ILE A 152 3.71 15.95 -12.48
C ILE A 152 4.53 14.66 -12.32
N GLU A 153 5.08 14.42 -11.12
CA GLU A 153 5.84 13.21 -10.82
C GLU A 153 4.99 11.94 -10.93
N LEU A 154 3.73 12.02 -10.48
CA LEU A 154 2.79 10.92 -10.55
C LEU A 154 2.47 10.57 -12.01
N CYS A 155 2.14 11.59 -12.81
CA CYS A 155 1.94 11.46 -14.24
C CYS A 155 3.18 10.86 -14.93
N ALA A 156 4.37 11.27 -14.51
CA ALA A 156 5.62 10.74 -15.05
C ALA A 156 5.79 9.24 -14.77
N ARG A 157 5.49 8.79 -13.54
CA ARG A 157 5.53 7.37 -13.17
C ARG A 157 4.48 6.55 -13.93
N VAL A 158 3.26 7.07 -14.06
CA VAL A 158 2.19 6.43 -14.83
C VAL A 158 2.59 6.27 -16.31
N ALA A 159 3.36 7.21 -16.87
CA ALA A 159 3.90 7.11 -18.24
C ALA A 159 4.91 5.97 -18.38
N LEU A 160 5.69 5.79 -17.31
CA LEU A 160 6.78 4.85 -17.27
C LEU A 160 6.31 3.43 -17.02
N MET A 161 5.27 3.22 -16.21
CA MET A 161 4.68 1.90 -15.96
C MET A 161 4.43 1.06 -17.24
N PRO A 162 3.79 1.59 -18.30
CA PRO A 162 3.54 0.82 -19.52
C PRO A 162 4.78 0.55 -20.36
N ARG A 163 5.80 1.43 -20.38
CA ARG A 163 7.08 1.15 -21.05
C ARG A 163 8.03 0.28 -20.23
N CYS A 164 8.01 0.38 -18.91
CA CYS A 164 8.71 -0.52 -18.01
C CYS A 164 8.26 -1.97 -18.19
N ARG A 165 6.98 -2.18 -18.52
CA ARG A 165 6.41 -3.49 -18.80
C ARG A 165 6.82 -4.07 -20.16
N ALA A 166 7.12 -3.23 -21.16
CA ALA A 166 7.45 -3.66 -22.52
C ALA A 166 8.96 -3.66 -22.84
N GLU A 167 9.73 -2.70 -22.31
CA GLU A 167 11.09 -2.41 -22.79
C GLU A 167 12.19 -2.44 -21.71
N ALA A 168 11.88 -2.17 -20.44
CA ALA A 168 12.94 -1.64 -19.55
C ALA A 168 13.78 -2.67 -18.79
N GLN A 169 13.28 -3.87 -18.46
CA GLN A 169 14.00 -4.84 -17.59
C GLN A 169 14.69 -4.18 -16.35
N GLY A 170 14.14 -3.09 -15.82
CA GLY A 170 14.70 -2.35 -14.68
C GLY A 170 15.82 -1.33 -14.95
N ASN A 171 16.17 -1.00 -16.21
CA ASN A 171 17.27 -0.06 -16.49
C ASN A 171 16.84 1.43 -16.49
N ALA A 172 17.27 2.18 -15.47
CA ALA A 172 16.95 3.60 -15.26
C ALA A 172 17.23 4.51 -16.47
N LYS A 173 18.33 4.31 -17.21
CA LYS A 173 18.67 5.16 -18.38
C LYS A 173 17.70 4.95 -19.54
N LYS A 174 17.25 3.70 -19.74
CA LYS A 174 16.24 3.36 -20.75
C LYS A 174 14.88 3.93 -20.38
N ILE A 175 14.55 3.91 -19.08
CA ILE A 175 13.33 4.50 -18.51
C ILE A 175 13.29 6.01 -18.78
N THR A 176 14.34 6.77 -18.46
CA THR A 176 14.36 8.23 -18.73
C THR A 176 14.27 8.57 -20.23
N LYS A 177 14.94 7.80 -21.09
CA LYS A 177 14.89 7.99 -22.55
C LYS A 177 13.49 7.67 -23.12
N ALA A 178 12.88 6.60 -22.62
CA ALA A 178 11.50 6.24 -22.93
C ALA A 178 10.53 7.32 -22.46
N PHE A 179 10.71 7.87 -21.25
CA PHE A 179 9.86 8.93 -20.73
C PHE A 179 9.86 10.18 -21.62
N ARG A 180 11.05 10.69 -21.95
CA ARG A 180 11.18 11.87 -22.83
C ARG A 180 10.51 11.64 -24.18
N TYR A 181 10.66 10.46 -24.76
CA TYR A 181 10.02 10.13 -26.03
C TYR A 181 8.48 10.09 -25.92
N VAL A 182 7.91 9.54 -24.83
CA VAL A 182 6.45 9.56 -24.62
C VAL A 182 5.96 11.00 -24.52
N LEU A 183 6.62 11.83 -23.71
CA LEU A 183 6.25 13.24 -23.56
C LEU A 183 6.34 14.02 -24.86
N THR A 184 7.38 13.80 -25.67
CA THR A 184 7.52 14.47 -26.97
C THR A 184 6.46 14.01 -27.98
N GLN A 185 5.97 12.77 -27.89
CA GLN A 185 4.87 12.30 -28.74
C GLN A 185 3.51 12.79 -28.23
N ASP A 186 3.27 12.73 -26.92
CA ASP A 186 2.06 13.26 -26.28
C ASP A 186 1.87 14.76 -26.57
N GLN A 187 2.95 15.55 -26.48
CA GLN A 187 2.95 16.97 -26.86
C GLN A 187 2.68 17.22 -28.35
N LYS A 188 3.09 16.29 -29.24
CA LYS A 188 2.82 16.39 -30.68
C LYS A 188 1.38 16.00 -31.03
N ASP A 189 0.87 14.97 -30.38
CA ASP A 189 -0.44 14.37 -30.69
C ASP A 189 -1.59 15.16 -30.03
N HIS A 190 -1.36 15.74 -28.85
CA HIS A 190 -2.40 16.41 -28.07
C HIS A 190 -2.21 17.93 -27.92
N GLY A 191 -1.14 18.49 -28.49
CA GLY A 191 -0.79 19.91 -28.34
C GLY A 191 -0.39 20.27 -26.91
N ILE A 192 -0.08 21.55 -26.69
CA ILE A 192 0.08 22.11 -25.34
C ILE A 192 -1.34 22.26 -24.79
N ASN A 193 -1.76 21.35 -23.92
CA ASN A 193 -3.07 21.47 -23.26
C ASN A 193 -2.98 22.44 -22.06
N ASP A 194 -4.00 23.27 -21.90
CA ASP A 194 -4.19 24.24 -20.80
C ASP A 194 -4.62 23.57 -19.47
N TYR A 195 -4.11 22.38 -19.15
CA TYR A 195 -4.37 21.80 -17.84
C TYR A 195 -3.43 22.46 -16.82
N GLU A 196 -4.00 23.17 -15.83
CA GLU A 196 -3.25 23.61 -14.65
C GLU A 196 -2.86 22.39 -13.83
N ILE A 197 -1.69 21.82 -14.11
CA ILE A 197 -1.03 20.93 -13.17
C ILE A 197 -0.44 21.84 -12.09
N SER A 198 -0.94 21.77 -10.86
CA SER A 198 -0.35 22.56 -9.80
C SER A 198 1.10 22.11 -9.62
N ASP A 199 2.03 23.02 -9.86
CA ASP A 199 3.45 22.85 -9.53
C ASP A 199 3.70 22.96 -8.01
N ALA A 200 2.62 23.01 -7.22
CA ALA A 200 2.67 22.77 -5.79
C ALA A 200 3.37 21.44 -5.58
N GLY A 201 4.44 21.45 -4.78
CA GLY A 201 5.30 20.30 -4.53
C GLY A 201 4.53 19.07 -4.05
N VAL A 202 5.27 17.97 -3.86
CA VAL A 202 4.75 16.66 -3.45
C VAL A 202 3.59 16.80 -2.46
N ASP A 203 2.43 16.25 -2.82
CA ASP A 203 1.22 16.31 -1.99
C ASP A 203 1.57 15.83 -0.57
N SER A 204 1.16 16.57 0.46
CA SER A 204 1.60 16.32 1.84
C SER A 204 1.32 14.89 2.30
N PHE A 205 0.24 14.30 1.79
CA PHE A 205 -0.12 12.90 2.01
C PHE A 205 0.85 11.93 1.33
N GLN A 206 1.20 12.20 0.07
CA GLN A 206 2.15 11.37 -0.68
C GLN A 206 3.56 11.50 -0.08
N GLN A 207 3.96 12.69 0.38
CA GLN A 207 5.24 12.90 1.05
C GLN A 207 5.32 12.09 2.36
N GLU A 208 4.25 12.07 3.17
CA GLU A 208 4.23 11.23 4.38
C GLU A 208 4.40 9.74 4.05
N VAL A 209 3.70 9.25 3.03
CA VAL A 209 3.82 7.84 2.60
C VAL A 209 5.23 7.55 2.07
N ASP A 210 5.80 8.46 1.28
CA ASP A 210 7.14 8.33 0.71
C ASP A 210 8.22 8.34 1.82
N ASP A 211 8.09 9.22 2.83
CA ASP A 211 8.96 9.26 4.00
C ASP A 211 8.88 7.97 4.82
N LEU A 212 7.68 7.39 4.97
CA LEU A 212 7.49 6.11 5.64
C LEU A 212 8.11 4.95 4.87
N ILE A 213 8.03 4.96 3.54
CA ILE A 213 8.69 3.96 2.69
C ILE A 213 10.21 4.11 2.78
N ALA A 214 10.72 5.35 2.74
CA ALA A 214 12.15 5.64 2.88
C ALA A 214 12.69 5.17 4.24
N ALA A 215 11.95 5.40 5.33
CA ALA A 215 12.30 4.90 6.66
C ALA A 215 12.27 3.36 6.74
N GLY A 216 11.24 2.72 6.16
CA GLY A 216 11.13 1.26 6.14
C GLY A 216 12.23 0.58 5.31
N THR A 217 12.58 1.17 4.16
CA THR A 217 13.68 0.67 3.31
C THR A 217 15.05 0.85 3.95
N ALA A 218 15.29 1.95 4.65
CA ALA A 218 16.51 2.16 5.43
C ALA A 218 16.66 1.14 6.56
N ASN A 219 15.56 0.80 7.25
CA ASN A 219 15.56 -0.21 8.32
C ASN A 219 15.77 -1.64 7.80
N LEU A 220 15.24 -1.96 6.62
CA LEU A 220 15.57 -3.25 5.98
C LEU A 220 17.06 -3.29 5.59
N ALA A 221 17.61 -2.22 5.05
CA ALA A 221 19.02 -2.17 4.64
C ALA A 221 19.98 -2.33 5.83
N SER A 222 19.67 -1.72 6.98
CA SER A 222 20.47 -1.87 8.20
C SER A 222 20.37 -3.27 8.82
N SER A 223 19.21 -3.93 8.73
CA SER A 223 19.03 -5.31 9.22
C SER A 223 19.82 -6.36 8.44
N VAL A 224 20.10 -6.12 7.15
CA VAL A 224 20.90 -7.02 6.29
C VAL A 224 22.39 -6.91 6.62
N THR A 225 22.88 -5.69 6.93
CA THR A 225 24.29 -5.49 7.31
C THR A 225 24.66 -6.09 8.68
N SER A 226 23.70 -6.29 9.58
CA SER A 226 23.94 -6.90 10.90
C SER A 226 23.93 -8.44 10.90
N ALA A 227 23.60 -9.07 9.77
CA ALA A 227 23.59 -10.53 9.63
C ALA A 227 24.87 -11.08 8.98
N GLU A 228 25.80 -10.19 8.59
CA GLU A 228 27.08 -10.53 7.95
C GLU A 228 28.31 -10.26 8.83
N GLU A 229 28.14 -9.83 10.08
CA GLU A 229 29.18 -9.79 11.13
C GLU A 229 29.00 -10.94 12.14
#